data_AF-A0A7W4NYD9-F1
#
_entry.id   AF-A0A7W4NYD9-F1
#
_cell.length_a   1.000
_cell.length_b   1.000
_cell.length_c   1.000
_cell.angle_alpha   90.00
_cell.angle_beta   90.00
_cell.angle_gamma   90.00
#
_symmetry.space_group_name_H-M   'P 1'
#
loop_
_entity.id
_entity.type
_entity.pdbx_description
1 polymer ?
#
loop_
_entity_poly.entity_id
_entity_poly.type
_entity_poly.pdbx_seq_one_letter_code
_entity_poly.pdbx_strand_id
1 'polypeptide(L)'
;MSAVADDQQTPKKRRAPSTAFKPGQSGNPDGPKKGRRHPAFAALDQIGQENAEQIVQAVTASALGGDMRAAEIMLRRIWPERKGRPLSLSLPPLTDAADLSAAMATIIQAVTAGEITPEEGQALSALIEAQRKTIETHDFAARLEALEHLSAGGKP
;
A
#
# COMPACT_ATOMS: atom_id res chain seq x y z
N MET A 1 -72.56 -32.89 17.36
CA MET A 1 -71.94 -31.77 18.12
C MET A 1 -71.00 -32.35 19.18
N SER A 2 -69.70 -32.29 18.94
CA SER A 2 -68.70 -32.30 20.02
C SER A 2 -67.39 -31.77 19.45
N ALA A 3 -67.02 -30.58 19.92
CA ALA A 3 -65.80 -29.88 19.54
C ALA A 3 -64.62 -30.50 20.30
N VAL A 4 -63.60 -30.93 19.55
CA VAL A 4 -62.29 -31.26 20.11
C VAL A 4 -61.48 -29.96 20.09
N ALA A 5 -61.19 -29.42 21.27
CA ALA A 5 -60.30 -28.27 21.43
C ALA A 5 -58.85 -28.74 21.23
N ASP A 6 -58.18 -28.12 20.26
CA ASP A 6 -56.78 -28.33 19.91
C ASP A 6 -55.90 -27.51 20.87
N ASP A 7 -55.13 -28.18 21.73
CA ASP A 7 -54.23 -27.56 22.71
C ASP A 7 -52.90 -27.21 22.04
N GLN A 8 -52.82 -25.99 21.48
CA GLN A 8 -51.60 -25.46 20.86
C GLN A 8 -50.63 -24.96 21.94
N GLN A 9 -49.68 -25.82 22.32
CA GLN A 9 -48.64 -25.48 23.29
C GLN A 9 -47.53 -24.63 22.63
N THR A 10 -47.52 -23.33 22.90
CA THR A 10 -46.48 -22.41 22.42
C THR A 10 -45.08 -22.75 22.98
N PRO A 11 -44.01 -22.70 22.19
CA PRO A 11 -42.67 -23.04 22.65
C PRO A 11 -42.13 -22.01 23.66
N LYS A 12 -41.76 -22.46 24.86
CA LYS A 12 -41.13 -21.63 25.90
C LYS A 12 -39.79 -21.09 25.41
N LYS A 13 -39.66 -19.76 25.28
CA LYS A 13 -38.39 -19.07 24.99
C LYS A 13 -37.35 -19.41 26.06
N ARG A 14 -36.21 -20.00 25.66
CA ARG A 14 -35.05 -20.22 26.54
C ARG A 14 -34.49 -18.86 26.99
N ARG A 15 -34.32 -18.67 28.30
CA ARG A 15 -33.69 -17.46 28.85
C ARG A 15 -32.21 -17.44 28.48
N ALA A 16 -31.72 -16.28 28.04
CA ALA A 16 -30.29 -16.10 27.79
C ALA A 16 -29.52 -16.29 29.12
N PRO A 17 -28.32 -16.90 29.08
CA PRO A 17 -27.49 -17.05 30.27
C PRO A 17 -27.13 -15.68 30.84
N SER A 18 -26.87 -15.59 32.15
CA SER A 18 -26.53 -14.33 32.84
C SER A 18 -25.26 -13.66 32.30
N THR A 19 -24.42 -14.43 31.60
CA THR A 19 -23.20 -13.97 30.93
C THR A 19 -23.42 -13.49 29.50
N ALA A 20 -24.65 -13.57 28.97
CA ALA A 20 -24.95 -13.08 27.64
C ALA A 20 -24.87 -11.56 27.58
N PHE A 21 -24.34 -11.04 26.47
CA PHE A 21 -24.36 -9.61 26.20
C PHE A 21 -25.80 -9.10 26.15
N LYS A 22 -26.01 -7.89 26.69
CA LYS A 22 -27.32 -7.25 26.64
C LYS A 22 -27.68 -6.97 25.18
N PRO A 23 -28.95 -7.15 24.77
CA PRO A 23 -29.40 -6.74 23.44
C PRO A 23 -29.01 -5.29 23.15
N GLY A 24 -28.30 -5.06 22.04
CA GLY A 24 -27.81 -3.73 21.65
C GLY A 24 -26.48 -3.29 22.27
N GLN A 25 -25.85 -4.11 23.12
CA GLN A 25 -24.55 -3.79 23.74
C GLN A 25 -23.49 -4.82 23.35
N SER A 26 -22.50 -4.40 22.56
CA SER A 26 -21.32 -5.22 22.27
C SER A 26 -20.51 -5.43 23.55
N GLY A 27 -19.92 -6.61 23.71
CA GLY A 27 -18.92 -6.88 24.76
C GLY A 27 -17.63 -6.08 24.61
N ASN A 28 -17.42 -5.48 23.44
CA ASN A 28 -16.33 -4.57 23.17
C ASN A 28 -16.86 -3.32 22.42
N PRO A 29 -17.32 -2.28 23.15
CA PRO A 29 -17.94 -1.10 22.56
C PRO A 29 -16.97 -0.23 21.74
N ASP A 30 -15.69 -0.22 22.09
CA ASP A 30 -14.65 0.56 21.37
C ASP A 30 -14.05 -0.19 20.18
N GLY A 31 -14.49 -1.43 19.95
CA GLY A 31 -13.96 -2.29 18.90
C GLY A 31 -12.51 -2.73 19.16
N PRO A 32 -11.91 -3.50 18.24
CA PRO A 32 -10.49 -3.84 18.32
C PRO A 32 -9.63 -2.58 18.19
N LYS A 33 -8.43 -2.57 18.82
CA LYS A 33 -7.45 -1.47 18.68
C LYS A 33 -7.27 -1.11 17.20
N LYS A 34 -7.39 0.18 16.88
CA LYS A 34 -7.20 0.71 15.52
C LYS A 34 -5.84 0.25 14.97
N GLY A 35 -5.85 -0.41 13.81
CA GLY A 35 -4.63 -0.94 13.17
C GLY A 35 -4.22 -2.36 13.56
N ARG A 36 -4.94 -3.03 14.48
CA ARG A 36 -4.67 -4.45 14.79
C ARG A 36 -5.00 -5.33 13.58
N ARG A 37 -3.98 -5.86 12.91
CA ARG A 37 -4.14 -6.93 11.91
C ARG A 37 -4.52 -8.24 12.60
N HIS A 38 -5.41 -9.01 11.98
CA HIS A 38 -5.77 -10.33 12.48
C HIS A 38 -4.55 -11.26 12.38
N PRO A 39 -4.19 -12.06 13.41
CA PRO A 39 -3.02 -12.93 13.37
C PRO A 39 -3.00 -13.89 12.17
N ALA A 40 -4.16 -14.33 11.71
CA ALA A 40 -4.27 -15.15 10.51
C ALA A 40 -3.72 -14.47 9.25
N PHE A 41 -3.83 -13.14 9.11
CA PHE A 41 -3.26 -12.44 7.95
C PHE A 41 -1.73 -12.43 8.00
N ALA A 42 -1.12 -12.33 9.17
CA ALA A 42 0.34 -12.44 9.30
C ALA A 42 0.84 -13.85 8.94
N ALA A 43 0.09 -14.89 9.36
CA ALA A 43 0.38 -16.27 8.96
C ALA A 43 0.20 -16.49 7.44
N LEU A 44 -0.83 -15.88 6.83
CA LEU A 44 -1.03 -15.91 5.39
C LEU A 44 0.09 -15.19 4.63
N ASP A 45 0.56 -14.04 5.12
CA ASP A 45 1.68 -13.30 4.53
C ASP A 45 2.96 -14.17 4.53
N GLN A 46 3.24 -14.85 5.64
CA GLN A 46 4.39 -15.77 5.76
C GLN A 46 4.26 -16.98 4.83
N ILE A 47 3.11 -17.68 4.84
CA ILE A 47 2.85 -18.82 3.94
C ILE A 47 2.98 -18.38 2.48
N GLY A 48 2.47 -17.19 2.14
CA GLY A 48 2.56 -16.63 0.79
C GLY A 48 4.01 -16.36 0.37
N GLN A 49 4.85 -15.83 1.27
CA GLN A 49 6.27 -15.58 0.98
C GLN A 49 7.06 -16.87 0.78
N GLU A 50 6.85 -17.87 1.65
CA GLU A 50 7.56 -19.15 1.60
C GLU A 50 7.19 -19.97 0.35
N ASN A 51 5.96 -19.85 -0.13
CA ASN A 51 5.44 -20.71 -1.22
C ASN A 51 5.19 -19.94 -2.53
N ALA A 52 5.67 -18.70 -2.65
CA ALA A 52 5.35 -17.82 -3.78
C ALA A 52 5.62 -18.48 -5.15
N GLU A 53 6.77 -19.13 -5.30
CA GLU A 53 7.15 -19.79 -6.55
C GLU A 53 6.24 -20.98 -6.88
N GLN A 54 5.97 -21.83 -5.90
CA GLN A 54 5.13 -23.02 -6.07
C GLN A 54 3.68 -22.64 -6.42
N ILE A 55 3.16 -21.58 -5.80
CA ILE A 55 1.83 -21.04 -6.10
C ILE A 55 1.79 -20.55 -7.56
N VAL A 56 2.79 -19.82 -8.02
CA VAL A 56 2.87 -19.33 -9.40
C VAL A 56 2.93 -20.49 -10.40
N GLN A 57 3.72 -21.53 -10.12
CA GLN A 57 3.81 -22.73 -10.97
C GLN A 57 2.46 -23.45 -11.05
N ALA A 58 1.78 -23.65 -9.91
CA ALA A 58 0.47 -24.29 -9.85
C ALA A 58 -0.59 -23.50 -10.65
N VAL A 59 -0.65 -22.18 -10.46
CA VAL A 59 -1.60 -21.32 -11.20
C VAL A 59 -1.29 -21.33 -12.69
N THR A 60 -0.01 -21.35 -13.08
CA THR A 60 0.40 -21.46 -14.48
C THR A 60 -0.06 -22.78 -15.09
N ALA A 61 0.14 -23.90 -14.39
CA ALA A 61 -0.32 -25.21 -14.85
C ALA A 61 -1.85 -25.25 -15.03
N SER A 62 -2.61 -24.70 -14.08
CA SER A 62 -4.08 -24.59 -14.19
C SER A 62 -4.51 -23.71 -15.36
N ALA A 63 -3.85 -22.58 -15.58
CA ALA A 63 -4.13 -21.69 -16.72
C ALA A 63 -3.88 -22.39 -18.06
N LEU A 64 -2.75 -23.10 -18.20
CA LEU A 64 -2.42 -23.89 -19.38
C LEU A 64 -3.37 -25.09 -19.57
N GLY A 65 -3.91 -25.61 -18.47
CA GLY A 65 -4.94 -26.65 -18.44
C GLY A 65 -6.36 -26.17 -18.80
N GLY A 66 -6.54 -24.88 -19.10
CA GLY A 66 -7.82 -24.32 -19.55
C GLY A 66 -8.66 -23.65 -18.47
N ASP A 67 -8.14 -23.46 -17.25
CA ASP A 67 -8.81 -22.63 -16.25
C ASP A 67 -8.70 -21.15 -16.64
N MET A 68 -9.82 -20.59 -17.13
CA MET A 68 -9.89 -19.19 -17.56
C MET A 68 -9.71 -18.20 -16.41
N ARG A 69 -10.02 -18.57 -15.17
CA ARG A 69 -9.78 -17.70 -14.01
C ARG A 69 -8.29 -17.65 -13.66
N ALA A 70 -7.62 -18.80 -13.70
CA ALA A 70 -6.17 -18.85 -13.56
C ALA A 70 -5.47 -18.08 -14.70
N ALA A 71 -5.95 -18.23 -15.94
CA ALA A 71 -5.47 -17.49 -17.09
C ALA A 71 -5.66 -15.97 -16.93
N GLU A 72 -6.83 -15.52 -16.46
CA GLU A 72 -7.08 -14.10 -16.17
C GLU A 72 -6.11 -13.55 -15.10
N ILE A 73 -5.86 -14.29 -14.02
CA ILE A 73 -4.91 -13.90 -12.97
C ILE A 73 -3.50 -13.74 -13.57
N MET A 74 -3.06 -14.68 -14.40
CA MET A 74 -1.75 -14.62 -15.05
C MET A 74 -1.68 -13.49 -16.08
N LEU A 75 -2.73 -13.31 -16.90
CA LEU A 75 -2.78 -12.26 -17.92
C LEU A 75 -2.78 -10.87 -17.30
N ARG A 76 -3.48 -10.62 -16.19
CA ARG A 76 -3.40 -9.34 -15.44
C ARG A 76 -2.01 -9.06 -14.86
N ARG A 77 -1.19 -10.09 -14.64
CA ARG A 77 0.20 -9.98 -14.15
C ARG A 77 1.21 -9.75 -15.28
N ILE A 78 0.91 -10.28 -16.47
CA ILE A 78 1.76 -10.23 -17.67
C ILE A 78 1.45 -8.98 -18.51
N TRP A 79 0.17 -8.61 -18.61
CA TRP A 79 -0.38 -7.45 -19.32
C TRP A 79 -1.18 -6.60 -18.31
N PRO A 80 -0.91 -5.29 -18.22
CA PRO A 80 -0.46 -4.55 -17.00
C PRO A 80 -1.39 -4.70 -15.77
N GLU A 81 -0.91 -4.73 -14.51
CA GLU A 81 -0.13 -3.70 -13.80
C GLU A 81 1.06 -4.28 -13.01
N ARG A 82 2.28 -3.95 -13.41
CA ARG A 82 3.51 -4.22 -12.64
C ARG A 82 3.87 -3.01 -11.78
N LYS A 83 3.02 -2.68 -10.81
CA LYS A 83 3.33 -1.66 -9.80
C LYS A 83 4.38 -2.22 -8.83
N GLY A 84 5.67 -2.00 -9.11
CA GLY A 84 6.75 -2.23 -8.14
C GLY A 84 7.91 -3.16 -8.55
N ARG A 85 8.17 -3.38 -9.85
CA ARG A 85 9.46 -3.99 -10.23
C ARG A 85 10.59 -2.97 -10.00
N PRO A 86 11.77 -3.39 -9.53
CA PRO A 86 12.96 -2.53 -9.57
C PRO A 86 13.21 -2.03 -11.00
N LEU A 87 13.22 -0.72 -11.15
CA LEU A 87 13.52 -0.03 -12.40
C LEU A 87 15.02 0.27 -12.45
N SER A 88 15.65 0.00 -13.58
CA SER A 88 17.03 0.41 -13.85
C SER A 88 17.01 1.57 -14.83
N LEU A 89 17.30 2.76 -14.32
CA LEU A 89 17.40 3.98 -15.11
C LEU A 89 18.64 4.73 -14.67
N SER A 90 19.54 5.01 -15.62
CA SER A 90 20.77 5.73 -15.32
C SER A 90 20.46 7.22 -15.26
N LEU A 91 20.53 7.77 -14.04
CA LEU A 91 20.39 9.21 -13.82
C LEU A 91 21.76 9.86 -13.66
N PRO A 92 21.90 11.14 -14.06
CA PRO A 92 23.07 11.93 -13.69
C PRO A 92 23.15 12.10 -12.16
N PRO A 93 24.27 12.64 -11.64
CA PRO A 93 24.33 13.10 -10.26
C PRO A 93 23.14 14.01 -9.92
N LEU A 94 22.71 14.02 -8.65
CA LEU A 94 21.57 14.81 -8.17
C LEU A 94 22.02 15.80 -7.09
N THR A 95 23.08 16.57 -7.39
CA THR A 95 23.76 17.41 -6.40
C THR A 95 23.33 18.87 -6.45
N ASP A 96 22.98 19.38 -7.63
CA ASP A 96 22.58 20.77 -7.83
C ASP A 96 21.33 20.93 -8.71
N ALA A 97 20.90 22.16 -8.96
CA ALA A 97 19.71 22.42 -9.77
C ALA A 97 19.87 22.00 -11.25
N ALA A 98 21.09 22.07 -11.81
CA ALA A 98 21.34 21.71 -13.20
C ALA A 98 21.25 20.18 -13.38
N ASP A 99 21.84 19.45 -12.44
CA ASP A 99 21.74 18.01 -12.25
C ASP A 99 20.29 17.52 -12.20
N LEU A 100 19.45 18.16 -11.37
CA LEU A 100 18.04 17.79 -11.23
C LEU A 100 17.25 18.03 -12.53
N SER A 101 17.57 19.12 -13.25
CA SER A 101 16.96 19.40 -14.55
C SER A 101 17.35 18.36 -15.59
N ALA A 102 18.63 17.97 -15.64
CA ALA A 102 19.13 16.93 -16.52
C ALA A 102 18.48 15.57 -16.20
N ALA A 103 18.36 15.21 -14.92
CA ALA A 103 17.69 13.99 -14.48
C ALA A 103 16.22 13.96 -14.91
N MET A 104 15.50 15.08 -14.79
CA MET A 104 14.12 15.18 -15.25
C MET A 104 14.01 15.00 -16.78
N ALA A 105 14.94 15.57 -17.54
CA ALA A 105 14.99 15.38 -18.99
C ALA A 105 15.19 13.90 -19.37
N THR A 106 16.08 13.18 -18.67
CA THR A 106 16.30 11.74 -18.85
C THR A 106 15.02 10.94 -18.58
N ILE A 107 14.27 11.27 -17.52
CA ILE A 107 13.00 10.60 -17.22
C ILE A 107 11.97 10.82 -18.33
N ILE A 108 11.83 12.06 -18.81
CA ILE A 108 10.90 12.39 -19.90
C ILE A 108 11.25 11.61 -21.17
N GLN A 109 12.55 11.51 -21.50
CA GLN A 109 13.00 10.72 -22.63
C GLN A 109 12.67 9.23 -22.46
N ALA A 110 12.93 8.64 -21.30
CA ALA A 110 12.62 7.24 -21.03
C ALA A 110 11.11 6.94 -21.13
N VAL A 111 10.25 7.85 -20.64
CA VAL A 111 8.78 7.73 -20.77
C VAL A 111 8.36 7.80 -22.24
N THR A 112 8.87 8.80 -22.98
CA THR A 112 8.49 8.99 -24.39
C THR A 112 9.03 7.90 -25.32
N ALA A 113 10.15 7.28 -24.97
CA ALA A 113 10.70 6.10 -25.64
C ALA A 113 9.96 4.79 -25.27
N GLY A 114 9.11 4.80 -24.24
CA GLY A 114 8.40 3.61 -23.75
C GLY A 114 9.27 2.64 -22.96
N GLU A 115 10.46 3.08 -22.52
CA GLU A 115 11.35 2.29 -21.64
C GLU A 115 10.78 2.16 -20.23
N ILE A 116 10.07 3.20 -19.79
CA ILE A 116 9.34 3.25 -18.52
C ILE A 116 7.92 3.75 -18.73
N THR A 117 7.03 3.38 -17.81
CA THR A 117 5.63 3.84 -17.84
C THR A 117 5.50 5.28 -17.34
N PRO A 118 4.43 6.00 -17.73
CA PRO A 118 4.13 7.32 -17.16
C PRO A 118 3.98 7.31 -15.64
N GLU A 119 3.43 6.23 -15.06
CA GLU A 119 3.29 6.07 -13.62
C GLU A 119 4.66 5.93 -12.92
N GLU A 120 5.58 5.16 -13.50
CA GLU A 120 6.97 5.05 -13.01
C GLU A 120 7.70 6.39 -13.15
N GLY A 121 7.52 7.09 -14.27
CA GLY A 121 8.07 8.43 -14.48
C GLY A 121 7.59 9.41 -13.41
N GLN A 122 6.29 9.40 -13.10
CA GLN A 122 5.71 10.22 -12.03
C GLN A 122 6.30 9.90 -10.65
N ALA A 123 6.50 8.62 -10.34
CA ALA A 123 7.14 8.19 -9.10
C ALA A 123 8.59 8.68 -8.99
N LEU A 124 9.36 8.59 -10.08
CA LEU A 124 10.74 9.11 -10.13
C LEU A 124 10.79 10.63 -10.00
N SER A 125 9.90 11.36 -10.68
CA SER A 125 9.80 12.82 -10.57
C SER A 125 9.52 13.27 -9.13
N ALA A 126 8.72 12.51 -8.37
CA ALA A 126 8.48 12.81 -6.96
C ALA A 126 9.75 12.66 -6.10
N LEU A 127 10.64 11.72 -6.43
CA LEU A 127 11.93 11.58 -5.74
C LEU A 127 12.88 12.74 -6.07
N ILE A 128 12.91 13.20 -7.32
CA ILE A 128 13.69 14.39 -7.72
C ILE A 128 13.19 15.63 -6.99
N GLU A 129 11.87 15.81 -6.88
CA GLU A 129 11.30 16.93 -6.13
C GLU A 129 11.64 16.87 -4.63
N ALA A 130 11.70 15.67 -4.05
CA ALA A 130 12.16 15.51 -2.67
C ALA A 130 13.64 15.93 -2.52
N GLN A 131 14.49 15.54 -3.47
CA GLN A 131 15.91 15.94 -3.47
C GLN A 131 16.09 17.45 -3.64
N ARG A 132 15.31 18.09 -4.52
CA ARG A 132 15.30 19.56 -4.68
C ARG A 132 15.03 20.26 -3.35
N LYS A 133 14.02 19.80 -2.60
CA LYS A 133 13.67 20.36 -1.28
C LYS A 133 14.79 20.18 -0.26
N THR A 134 15.49 19.03 -0.29
CA THR A 134 16.64 18.78 0.58
C THR A 134 17.77 19.77 0.29
N ILE A 135 18.11 19.98 -0.98
CA ILE A 135 19.14 20.94 -1.40
C ILE A 135 18.76 22.36 -0.97
N GLU A 136 17.52 22.79 -1.25
CA GLU A 136 17.04 24.10 -0.83
C GLU A 136 17.09 24.30 0.69
N THR A 137 16.68 23.30 1.46
CA THR A 137 16.72 23.36 2.93
C THR A 137 18.15 23.54 3.42
N HIS A 138 19.10 22.82 2.83
CA HIS A 138 20.51 22.91 3.16
C HIS A 138 21.09 24.30 2.80
N ASP A 139 20.79 24.80 1.61
CA ASP A 139 21.26 26.11 1.15
C ASP A 139 20.68 27.25 1.99
N PHE A 140 19.41 27.17 2.37
CA PHE A 140 18.79 28.15 3.26
C PHE A 140 19.41 28.12 4.65
N ALA A 141 19.68 26.95 5.22
CA ALA A 141 20.35 26.83 6.51
C ALA A 141 21.74 27.46 6.47
N ALA A 142 22.55 27.15 5.45
CA ALA A 142 23.89 27.72 5.29
C ALA A 142 23.86 29.26 5.13
N ARG A 143 22.90 29.80 4.37
CA ARG A 143 22.72 31.25 4.22
C ARG A 143 22.28 31.93 5.52
N LEU A 144 21.42 31.27 6.30
CA LEU A 144 20.98 31.78 7.60
C LEU A 144 22.15 31.89 8.57
N GLU A 145 22.96 30.82 8.70
CA GLU A 145 24.15 30.82 9.56
C GLU A 145 25.13 31.92 9.17
N ALA A 146 25.39 32.10 7.87
CA ALA A 146 26.27 33.16 7.38
C ALA A 146 25.75 34.56 7.79
N LEU A 147 24.44 34.80 7.68
CA LEU A 147 23.82 36.06 8.09
C LEU A 147 23.85 36.25 9.62
N GLU A 148 23.63 35.20 10.40
CA GLU A 148 23.72 35.24 11.86
C GLU A 148 25.14 35.56 12.33
N HIS A 149 26.17 34.98 11.70
CA HIS A 149 27.57 35.30 11.97
C HIS A 149 27.92 36.76 11.64
N LEU A 150 27.43 37.28 10.50
CA LEU A 150 27.61 38.68 10.11
C LEU A 150 26.91 39.64 11.08
N SER A 151 25.71 39.29 11.55
CA SER A 151 24.92 40.09 12.50
C SER A 151 25.53 40.07 13.92
N ALA A 152 26.07 38.93 14.36
CA ALA A 152 26.70 38.79 15.67
C ALA A 152 28.04 39.53 15.80
N GLY A 153 28.74 39.77 14.68
CA GLY A 153 29.97 40.59 14.62
C GLY A 153 29.72 42.10 14.64
N GLY A 154 28.47 42.55 14.52
CA GLY A 154 28.06 43.95 14.51
C GLY A 154 27.41 44.38 15.81
N LYS A 155 28.16 44.42 16.92
CA LYS A 155 27.74 45.12 18.14
C LYS A 155 28.66 46.33 18.34
N PRO A 156 28.12 47.56 18.55
CA PRO A 156 28.95 48.75 18.77
C PRO A 156 29.78 48.66 20.05
#